data_AF-A0A7C7JSM4-F1
#
_entry.id   AF-A0A7C7JSM4-F1
#
_cell.length_a   1.000
_cell.length_b   1.000
_cell.length_c   1.000
_cell.angle_alpha   90.00
_cell.angle_beta   90.00
_cell.angle_gamma   90.00
#
_symmetry.space_group_name_H-M   'P 1'
#
loop_
_entity.id
_entity.type
_entity.pdbx_description
1 polymer ?
#
loop_
_entity_poly.entity_id
_entity_poly.type
_entity_poly.pdbx_seq_one_letter_code
_entity_poly.pdbx_strand_id
1 'polypeptide(L)'
;MRAEGAFVHEGKRAKVVDLPGTYSLLAGSVDEEVARDFVLFGRPDVTVVVVDATRLERNLNLVLQILEITDRVVVFLNLVDEARRHGIAVDSSRLERELGVPVVQGVAREGAGIDDLVSAVHEVALGTHAVSAVRVEQHTAEVEAALEELAPVIQDAFPEVPNPRWVALRLLNADEAVEGAVLSGELGQLSHDESGAVVEIAPVEARQRVRKTAMSLRWGLPSDFQDVVTGRAYEVAEQIAARVQVRGLKKVGFAFDRKMDQWLTSRIFGFPLMLFILAAVFWITIEGANIPSSILATVLIDNGHGALKALAAGLGIPLWLDGLLLDGVYLATAWVVAVMLPPMAIFFPLFTLLED
;
A
#
# COMPACT_ATOMS: atom_id res chain seq x y z
N MET A 1 -3.60 6.17 -11.84
CA MET A 1 -2.80 5.67 -12.98
C MET A 1 -2.80 4.16 -12.87
N ARG A 2 -3.44 3.43 -13.79
CA ARG A 2 -3.46 1.95 -13.73
C ARG A 2 -2.18 1.44 -14.40
N ALA A 3 -1.35 0.70 -13.69
CA ALA A 3 -0.22 0.00 -14.29
C ALA A 3 -0.68 -1.39 -14.73
N GLU A 4 -0.54 -1.69 -16.01
CA GLU A 4 -0.90 -2.98 -16.58
C GLU A 4 0.31 -3.59 -17.28
N GLY A 5 0.48 -4.90 -17.13
CA GLY A 5 1.49 -5.69 -17.80
C GLY A 5 0.84 -6.86 -18.55
N ALA A 6 1.55 -7.43 -19.50
CA ALA A 6 1.14 -8.67 -20.15
C ALA A 6 2.35 -9.57 -20.38
N PHE A 7 2.18 -10.87 -20.16
CA PHE A 7 3.19 -11.87 -20.44
C PHE A 7 2.55 -13.14 -21.01
N VAL A 8 3.39 -14.04 -21.54
CA VAL A 8 2.94 -15.34 -22.05
C VAL A 8 3.64 -16.44 -21.27
N HIS A 9 2.86 -17.39 -20.75
CA HIS A 9 3.35 -18.56 -20.04
C HIS A 9 2.60 -19.80 -20.54
N GLU A 10 3.32 -20.86 -20.89
CA GLU A 10 2.76 -22.10 -21.48
C GLU A 10 1.77 -21.86 -22.64
N GLY A 11 2.03 -20.86 -23.47
CA GLY A 11 1.17 -20.50 -24.60
C GLY A 11 -0.10 -19.73 -24.25
N LYS A 12 -0.35 -19.44 -22.97
CA LYS A 12 -1.46 -18.58 -22.52
C LYS A 12 -0.96 -17.16 -22.26
N ARG A 13 -1.77 -16.18 -22.67
CA ARG A 13 -1.51 -14.76 -22.41
C ARG A 13 -2.12 -14.39 -21.06
N ALA A 14 -1.29 -13.90 -20.15
CA ALA A 14 -1.73 -13.36 -18.87
C ALA A 14 -1.68 -11.82 -18.94
N LYS A 15 -2.72 -11.17 -18.39
CA LYS A 15 -2.75 -9.73 -18.13
C LYS A 15 -2.57 -9.53 -16.63
N VAL A 16 -1.61 -8.69 -16.25
CA VAL A 16 -1.37 -8.29 -14.86
C VAL A 16 -1.90 -6.88 -14.70
N VAL A 17 -2.74 -6.68 -13.69
CA VAL A 17 -3.23 -5.35 -13.31
C VAL A 17 -2.70 -5.08 -11.91
N ASP A 18 -1.93 -4.00 -11.78
CA ASP A 18 -1.45 -3.55 -10.48
C ASP A 18 -2.55 -2.76 -9.78
N LEU A 19 -2.81 -3.15 -8.53
CA LEU A 19 -3.78 -2.47 -7.67
C LEU A 19 -3.04 -1.52 -6.72
N PRO A 20 -3.68 -0.40 -6.30
CA PRO A 20 -3.12 0.44 -5.26
C PRO A 20 -2.70 -0.39 -4.04
N GLY A 21 -1.55 -0.06 -3.45
CA GLY A 21 -1.05 -0.76 -2.28
C GLY A 21 -1.87 -0.43 -1.04
N THR A 22 -2.45 -1.45 -0.40
CA THR A 22 -3.31 -1.28 0.76
C THR A 22 -2.92 -2.21 1.91
N TYR A 23 -3.34 -1.86 3.12
CA TYR A 23 -3.15 -2.70 4.33
C TYR A 23 -4.44 -3.35 4.81
N SER A 24 -5.57 -2.97 4.24
CA SER A 24 -6.92 -3.41 4.57
C SER A 24 -7.82 -3.19 3.34
N LEU A 25 -8.96 -3.88 3.30
CA LEU A 25 -10.10 -3.65 2.41
C LEU A 25 -11.34 -3.24 3.23
N LEU A 26 -11.15 -2.92 4.51
CA LEU A 26 -12.20 -2.46 5.42
C LEU A 26 -12.25 -0.93 5.55
N ALA A 27 -11.18 -0.19 5.25
CA ALA A 27 -11.18 1.27 5.42
C ALA A 27 -11.72 1.98 4.17
N GLY A 28 -12.33 3.14 4.39
CA GLY A 28 -12.91 3.97 3.32
C GLY A 28 -11.89 4.88 2.63
N SER A 29 -10.67 4.41 2.40
CA SER A 29 -9.73 5.17 1.56
C SER A 29 -10.00 4.84 0.09
N VAL A 30 -9.82 5.81 -0.79
CA VAL A 30 -10.07 5.64 -2.23
C VAL A 30 -9.26 4.48 -2.81
N ASP A 31 -8.01 4.31 -2.37
CA ASP A 31 -7.14 3.22 -2.82
C ASP A 31 -7.67 1.84 -2.37
N GLU A 32 -8.21 1.75 -1.15
CA GLU A 32 -8.81 0.53 -0.61
C GLU A 32 -10.12 0.16 -1.32
N GLU A 33 -10.98 1.15 -1.57
CA GLU A 33 -12.22 0.96 -2.32
C GLU A 33 -11.93 0.45 -3.74
N VAL A 34 -10.97 1.06 -4.44
CA VAL A 34 -10.57 0.64 -5.79
C VAL A 34 -10.03 -0.79 -5.81
N ALA A 35 -9.16 -1.15 -4.86
CA ALA A 35 -8.61 -2.50 -4.79
C ALA A 35 -9.71 -3.54 -4.50
N ARG A 36 -10.58 -3.25 -3.53
CA ARG A 36 -11.71 -4.11 -3.13
C ARG A 36 -12.68 -4.34 -4.29
N ASP A 37 -13.08 -3.26 -4.96
CA ASP A 37 -14.04 -3.30 -6.05
C ASP A 37 -13.47 -4.07 -7.25
N PHE A 38 -12.18 -3.94 -7.52
CA PHE A 38 -11.53 -4.73 -8.56
C PHE A 38 -11.46 -6.22 -8.21
N VAL A 39 -11.10 -6.58 -6.98
CA VAL A 39 -11.04 -7.99 -6.54
C VAL A 39 -12.42 -8.63 -6.59
N LEU A 40 -13.47 -7.88 -6.21
CA LEU A 40 -14.84 -8.40 -6.20
C LEU A 40 -15.48 -8.42 -7.59
N PHE A 41 -15.49 -7.31 -8.31
CA PHE A 41 -16.25 -7.14 -9.56
C PHE A 41 -15.41 -7.29 -10.83
N GLY A 42 -14.10 -7.08 -10.75
CA GLY A 42 -13.19 -7.31 -11.86
C GLY A 42 -13.05 -8.78 -12.24
N ARG A 43 -13.57 -9.70 -11.41
CA ARG A 43 -13.54 -11.17 -11.59
C ARG A 43 -12.16 -11.67 -12.06
N PRO A 44 -11.07 -11.35 -11.34
CA PRO A 44 -9.74 -11.82 -11.74
C PRO A 44 -9.66 -13.35 -11.70
N ASP A 45 -8.98 -13.95 -12.67
CA ASP A 45 -8.74 -15.39 -12.70
C ASP A 45 -7.92 -15.88 -11.51
N VAL A 46 -7.01 -15.01 -11.01
CA VAL A 46 -6.17 -15.19 -9.82
C VAL A 46 -5.82 -13.84 -9.22
N THR A 47 -5.86 -13.74 -7.89
CA THR A 47 -5.38 -12.60 -7.11
C THR A 47 -4.05 -12.98 -6.44
N VAL A 48 -2.97 -12.27 -6.77
CA VAL A 48 -1.67 -12.47 -6.12
C VAL A 48 -1.54 -11.48 -4.96
N VAL A 49 -1.35 -11.98 -3.74
CA VAL A 49 -1.19 -11.15 -2.54
C VAL A 49 0.26 -11.18 -2.11
N VAL A 50 0.95 -10.05 -2.25
CA VAL A 50 2.36 -9.91 -1.85
C VAL A 50 2.45 -9.62 -0.36
N VAL A 51 3.15 -10.47 0.38
CA VAL A 51 3.26 -10.44 1.84
C VAL A 51 4.71 -10.25 2.26
N ASP A 52 4.97 -9.24 3.10
CA ASP A 52 6.29 -9.01 3.68
C ASP A 52 6.58 -10.02 4.81
N ALA A 53 7.60 -10.88 4.61
CA ALA A 53 8.01 -11.88 5.60
C ALA A 53 8.50 -11.28 6.92
N THR A 54 8.98 -10.03 6.94
CA THR A 54 9.40 -9.34 8.17
C THR A 54 8.22 -8.92 9.05
N ARG A 55 7.03 -8.73 8.44
CA ARG A 55 5.80 -8.24 9.09
C ARG A 55 4.59 -9.12 8.77
N LEU A 56 4.76 -10.44 8.88
CA LEU A 56 3.75 -11.42 8.48
C LEU A 56 2.38 -11.16 9.10
N GLU A 57 2.30 -11.00 10.42
CA GLU A 57 1.05 -10.78 11.17
C GLU A 57 0.17 -9.67 10.57
N ARG A 58 0.76 -8.49 10.34
CA ARG A 58 0.04 -7.35 9.77
C ARG A 58 -0.43 -7.60 8.33
N ASN A 59 0.39 -8.30 7.54
CA ASN A 59 0.07 -8.57 6.14
C ASN A 59 -0.97 -9.70 6.00
N LEU A 60 -1.01 -10.65 6.92
CA LEU A 60 -2.01 -11.72 6.92
C LEU A 60 -3.43 -11.20 7.10
N ASN A 61 -3.63 -10.06 7.76
CA ASN A 61 -4.94 -9.43 7.83
C ASN A 61 -5.52 -9.14 6.43
N LEU A 62 -4.70 -8.57 5.53
CA LEU A 62 -5.11 -8.34 4.14
C LEU A 62 -5.38 -9.66 3.40
N VAL A 63 -4.54 -10.68 3.61
CA VAL A 63 -4.72 -12.01 3.00
C VAL A 63 -6.08 -12.59 3.40
N LEU A 64 -6.42 -12.59 4.69
CA LEU A 64 -7.69 -13.12 5.19
C LEU A 64 -8.89 -12.37 4.60
N GLN A 65 -8.82 -11.04 4.51
CA GLN A 65 -9.90 -10.23 3.92
C GLN A 65 -10.08 -10.50 2.42
N ILE A 66 -9.00 -10.79 1.68
CA ILE A 66 -9.09 -11.18 0.27
C ILE A 66 -9.69 -12.59 0.14
N LEU A 67 -9.32 -13.51 1.04
CA LEU A 67 -9.89 -14.86 1.08
C LEU A 67 -11.39 -14.86 1.43
N GLU A 68 -11.90 -13.85 2.13
CA GLU A 68 -13.35 -13.65 2.31
C GLU A 68 -14.06 -13.27 1.00
N ILE A 69 -13.35 -12.65 0.05
CA ILE A 69 -13.88 -12.21 -1.24
C ILE A 69 -13.78 -13.32 -2.29
N THR A 70 -12.61 -13.96 -2.41
CA THR A 70 -12.32 -14.95 -3.45
C THR A 70 -11.37 -16.05 -2.96
N ASP A 71 -11.61 -17.27 -3.40
CA ASP A 71 -10.73 -18.42 -3.13
C ASP A 71 -9.57 -18.51 -4.15
N ARG A 72 -9.57 -17.71 -5.22
CA ARG A 72 -8.56 -17.74 -6.29
C ARG A 72 -7.33 -16.89 -5.92
N VAL A 73 -6.66 -17.26 -4.84
CA VAL A 73 -5.55 -16.47 -4.27
C VAL A 73 -4.24 -17.23 -4.34
N VAL A 74 -3.14 -16.53 -4.64
CA VAL A 74 -1.76 -17.02 -4.44
C VAL A 74 -1.04 -16.02 -3.54
N VAL A 75 -0.45 -16.49 -2.45
CA VAL A 75 0.31 -15.66 -1.53
C VAL A 75 1.79 -15.69 -1.92
N PHE A 76 2.36 -14.53 -2.21
CA PHE A 76 3.78 -14.38 -2.46
C PHE A 76 4.48 -13.79 -1.24
N LEU A 77 5.18 -14.65 -0.50
CA LEU A 77 5.96 -14.28 0.67
C LEU A 77 7.31 -13.69 0.24
N ASN A 78 7.40 -12.36 0.23
CA ASN A 78 8.55 -11.59 -0.20
C ASN A 78 9.48 -11.24 0.98
N LEU A 79 10.70 -10.77 0.68
CA LEU A 79 11.71 -10.31 1.65
C LEU A 79 12.13 -11.40 2.66
N VAL A 80 12.16 -12.66 2.23
CA VAL A 80 12.56 -13.78 3.09
C VAL A 80 14.02 -13.74 3.52
N ASP A 81 14.89 -13.11 2.72
CA ASP A 81 16.28 -12.83 3.04
C ASP A 81 16.41 -11.81 4.19
N GLU A 82 15.66 -10.71 4.12
CA GLU A 82 15.63 -9.68 5.16
C GLU A 82 15.01 -10.21 6.46
N ALA A 83 13.94 -10.99 6.37
CA ALA A 83 13.37 -11.68 7.53
C ALA A 83 14.41 -12.55 8.25
N ARG A 84 15.20 -13.33 7.48
CA ARG A 84 16.28 -14.16 8.03
C ARG A 84 17.38 -13.32 8.67
N ARG A 85 17.73 -12.15 8.12
CA ARG A 85 18.69 -11.21 8.74
C ARG A 85 18.20 -10.75 10.11
N HIS A 86 16.91 -10.50 10.26
CA HIS A 86 16.28 -10.15 11.53
C HIS A 86 16.03 -11.32 12.48
N GLY A 87 16.40 -12.56 12.09
CA GLY A 87 16.21 -13.76 12.92
C GLY A 87 14.78 -14.30 12.90
N ILE A 88 14.03 -13.96 11.85
CA ILE A 88 12.67 -14.45 11.58
C ILE A 88 12.76 -15.47 10.43
N ALA A 89 12.21 -16.65 10.61
CA ALA A 89 11.91 -17.55 9.50
C ALA A 89 10.42 -17.87 9.48
N VAL A 90 9.88 -18.03 8.29
CA VAL A 90 8.48 -18.33 8.04
C VAL A 90 8.45 -19.68 7.32
N ASP A 91 7.69 -20.64 7.86
CA ASP A 91 7.47 -21.94 7.22
C ASP A 91 6.38 -21.80 6.14
N SER A 92 6.79 -21.63 4.88
CA SER A 92 5.84 -21.43 3.76
C SER A 92 4.86 -22.59 3.60
N SER A 93 5.32 -23.84 3.77
CA SER A 93 4.47 -25.02 3.65
C SER A 93 3.46 -25.12 4.79
N ARG A 94 3.81 -24.66 6.00
CA ARG A 94 2.85 -24.55 7.10
C ARG A 94 1.88 -23.41 6.85
N LEU A 95 2.34 -22.28 6.34
CA LEU A 95 1.47 -21.15 5.99
C LEU A 95 0.43 -21.57 4.93
N GLU A 96 0.85 -22.31 3.91
CA GLU A 96 -0.01 -22.85 2.87
C GLU A 96 -1.11 -23.75 3.45
N ARG A 97 -0.77 -24.64 4.39
CA ARG A 97 -1.77 -25.47 5.10
C ARG A 97 -2.72 -24.67 5.99
N GLU A 98 -2.21 -23.64 6.65
CA GLU A 98 -3.01 -22.78 7.55
C GLU A 98 -3.90 -21.80 6.79
N LEU A 99 -3.56 -21.43 5.54
CA LEU A 99 -4.38 -20.54 4.70
C LEU A 99 -5.26 -21.31 3.71
N GLY A 100 -4.87 -22.52 3.32
CA GLY A 100 -5.58 -23.33 2.33
C GLY A 100 -5.41 -22.85 0.88
N VAL A 101 -4.44 -21.98 0.62
CA VAL A 101 -4.08 -21.43 -0.70
C VAL A 101 -2.57 -21.50 -0.93
N PRO A 102 -2.09 -21.59 -2.19
CA PRO A 102 -0.67 -21.68 -2.50
C PRO A 102 0.15 -20.53 -1.91
N VAL A 103 1.29 -20.87 -1.30
CA VAL A 103 2.26 -19.91 -0.76
C VAL A 103 3.60 -20.12 -1.42
N VAL A 104 4.04 -19.12 -2.20
CA VAL A 104 5.37 -19.10 -2.83
C VAL A 104 6.25 -18.10 -2.10
N GLN A 105 7.49 -18.48 -1.82
CA GLN A 105 8.47 -17.59 -1.20
C GLN A 105 9.48 -17.07 -2.22
N GLY A 106 9.93 -15.82 -2.07
CA GLY A 106 10.89 -15.26 -3.00
C GLY A 106 11.53 -13.95 -2.55
N VAL A 107 12.45 -13.46 -3.38
CA VAL A 107 13.08 -12.15 -3.26
C VAL A 107 12.85 -11.44 -4.58
N ALA A 108 11.78 -10.65 -4.66
CA ALA A 108 11.34 -10.05 -5.91
C ALA A 108 12.44 -9.21 -6.59
N ARG A 109 13.29 -8.54 -5.81
CA ARG A 109 14.41 -7.73 -6.30
C ARG A 109 15.49 -8.54 -7.02
N GLU A 110 15.63 -9.82 -6.67
CA GLU A 110 16.61 -10.74 -7.25
C GLU A 110 15.98 -11.68 -8.30
N GLY A 111 14.66 -11.57 -8.55
CA GLY A 111 13.91 -12.47 -9.41
C GLY A 111 13.69 -13.88 -8.84
N ALA A 112 14.12 -14.14 -7.60
CA ALA A 112 13.98 -15.44 -6.97
C ALA A 112 12.52 -15.72 -6.59
N GLY A 113 12.01 -16.89 -6.97
CA GLY A 113 10.64 -17.34 -6.70
C GLY A 113 9.57 -16.86 -7.69
N ILE A 114 9.95 -16.13 -8.75
CA ILE A 114 9.00 -15.64 -9.76
C ILE A 114 8.50 -16.78 -10.67
N ASP A 115 9.37 -17.71 -11.08
CA ASP A 115 8.95 -18.85 -11.89
C ASP A 115 7.97 -19.77 -11.14
N ASP A 116 8.24 -20.00 -9.84
CA ASP A 116 7.35 -20.75 -8.95
C ASP A 116 6.02 -20.02 -8.76
N LEU A 117 6.04 -18.68 -8.63
CA LEU A 117 4.84 -17.85 -8.54
C LEU A 117 3.99 -17.95 -9.80
N VAL A 118 4.60 -17.83 -10.97
CA VAL A 118 3.87 -17.93 -12.25
C VAL A 118 3.26 -19.32 -12.43
N SER A 119 3.98 -20.37 -12.02
CA SER A 119 3.46 -21.75 -12.05
C SER A 119 2.25 -21.91 -11.12
N ALA A 120 2.34 -21.43 -9.88
CA ALA A 120 1.22 -21.46 -8.92
C ALA A 120 0.00 -20.67 -9.42
N VAL A 121 0.22 -19.50 -10.02
CA VAL A 121 -0.84 -18.70 -10.65
C VAL A 121 -1.51 -19.50 -11.78
N HIS A 122 -0.73 -20.18 -12.62
CA HIS A 122 -1.29 -20.99 -13.70
C HIS A 122 -2.15 -22.15 -13.18
N GLU A 123 -1.72 -22.82 -12.11
CA GLU A 123 -2.49 -23.90 -11.46
C GLU A 123 -3.81 -23.42 -10.84
N VAL A 124 -3.79 -22.27 -10.14
CA VAL A 124 -5.00 -21.68 -9.55
C VAL A 124 -5.96 -21.20 -10.64
N ALA A 125 -5.45 -20.58 -11.70
CA ALA A 125 -6.27 -20.14 -12.83
C ALA A 125 -7.00 -21.32 -13.51
N LEU A 126 -6.30 -22.47 -13.63
CA LEU A 126 -6.83 -23.69 -14.21
C LEU A 126 -7.75 -24.50 -13.28
N GLY A 127 -7.79 -24.17 -11.99
CA GLY A 127 -8.54 -24.93 -10.98
C GLY A 127 -7.95 -26.32 -10.71
N THR A 128 -6.67 -26.55 -11.05
CA THR A 128 -5.99 -27.82 -10.78
C THR A 128 -5.48 -27.93 -9.34
N HIS A 129 -5.40 -26.80 -8.64
CA HIS A 129 -5.04 -26.77 -7.22
C HIS A 129 -6.30 -26.93 -6.35
N ALA A 130 -6.28 -27.89 -5.42
CA ALA A 130 -7.38 -28.10 -4.49
C ALA A 130 -7.40 -26.97 -3.45
N VAL A 131 -8.21 -25.95 -3.69
CA VAL A 131 -8.36 -24.84 -2.74
C VAL A 131 -9.31 -25.24 -1.62
N SER A 132 -8.81 -25.17 -0.39
CA SER A 132 -9.59 -25.28 0.84
C SER A 132 -9.34 -24.03 1.68
N ALA A 133 -9.49 -22.86 1.04
CA ALA A 133 -9.24 -21.57 1.65
C ALA A 133 -9.92 -21.51 3.02
N VAL A 134 -9.16 -21.09 4.03
CA VAL A 134 -9.70 -20.96 5.38
C VAL A 134 -10.71 -19.84 5.39
N ARG A 135 -11.98 -20.23 5.31
CA ARG A 135 -13.11 -19.40 5.71
C ARG A 135 -13.24 -19.59 7.20
N VAL A 136 -12.49 -18.76 7.91
CA VAL A 136 -12.52 -18.80 9.36
C VAL A 136 -13.98 -18.68 9.80
N GLU A 137 -14.40 -19.48 10.78
CA GLU A 137 -15.62 -19.24 11.56
C GLU A 137 -15.40 -17.94 12.38
N GLN A 138 -15.34 -16.82 11.68
CA GLN A 138 -14.91 -15.50 12.14
C GLN A 138 -16.03 -14.72 12.83
N HIS A 139 -17.28 -15.16 12.64
CA HIS A 139 -18.45 -14.42 13.04
C HIS A 139 -19.18 -15.12 14.18
N THR A 140 -19.92 -14.34 14.97
CA THR A 140 -20.79 -14.91 16.00
C THR A 140 -21.98 -15.62 15.34
N ALA A 141 -22.63 -16.53 16.07
CA ALA A 141 -23.76 -17.29 15.53
C ALA A 141 -24.90 -16.37 15.03
N GLU A 142 -25.07 -15.21 15.66
CA GLU A 142 -26.05 -14.19 15.26
C GLU A 142 -25.70 -13.55 13.92
N VAL A 143 -24.43 -13.23 13.70
CA VAL A 143 -23.95 -12.68 12.42
C VAL A 143 -24.05 -13.74 11.33
N GLU A 144 -23.67 -14.98 11.61
CA GLU A 144 -23.82 -16.09 10.65
C GLU A 144 -25.28 -16.29 10.23
N ALA A 145 -26.22 -16.31 11.18
CA ALA A 145 -27.64 -16.43 10.88
C ALA A 145 -28.14 -15.26 10.01
N ALA A 146 -27.69 -14.03 10.28
CA ALA A 146 -28.03 -12.87 9.47
C ALA A 146 -27.46 -12.97 8.04
N LEU A 147 -26.23 -13.49 7.87
CA LEU A 147 -25.62 -13.71 6.56
C LEU A 147 -26.34 -14.81 5.77
N GLU A 148 -26.73 -15.91 6.42
CA GLU A 148 -27.48 -17.01 5.80
C GLU A 148 -28.88 -16.57 5.35
N GLU A 149 -29.51 -15.62 6.06
CA GLU A 149 -30.80 -15.05 5.66
C GLU A 149 -30.66 -14.01 4.53
N LEU A 150 -29.63 -13.15 4.58
CA LEU A 150 -29.50 -12.03 3.65
C LEU A 150 -28.87 -12.43 2.30
N ALA A 151 -27.90 -13.35 2.29
CA ALA A 151 -27.17 -13.73 1.07
C ALA A 151 -28.09 -14.25 -0.06
N PRO A 152 -29.09 -15.12 0.19
CA PRO A 152 -30.03 -15.55 -0.84
C PRO A 152 -30.87 -14.40 -1.40
N VAL A 153 -31.28 -13.45 -0.55
CA VAL A 153 -32.07 -12.28 -0.99
C VAL A 153 -31.26 -11.38 -1.92
N ILE A 154 -29.96 -11.24 -1.67
CA ILE A 154 -29.04 -10.52 -2.57
C ILE A 154 -28.86 -11.29 -3.87
N GLN A 155 -28.62 -12.60 -3.82
CA GLN A 155 -28.45 -13.44 -5.01
C GLN A 155 -29.69 -13.42 -5.91
N ASP A 156 -30.89 -13.42 -5.34
CA ASP A 156 -32.16 -13.31 -6.08
C ASP A 156 -32.31 -11.94 -6.76
N ALA A 157 -31.83 -10.87 -6.11
CA ALA A 157 -31.90 -9.51 -6.65
C ALA A 157 -30.79 -9.21 -7.67
N PHE A 158 -29.62 -9.81 -7.48
CA PHE A 158 -28.42 -9.62 -8.29
C PHE A 158 -27.79 -10.98 -8.63
N PRO A 159 -28.31 -11.69 -9.64
CA PRO A 159 -27.84 -13.04 -9.98
C PRO A 159 -26.35 -13.13 -10.33
N GLU A 160 -25.80 -12.05 -10.87
CA GLU A 160 -24.39 -11.94 -11.30
C GLU A 160 -23.44 -11.46 -10.19
N VAL A 161 -23.93 -11.28 -8.95
CA VAL A 161 -23.06 -10.85 -7.86
C VAL A 161 -22.03 -11.95 -7.55
N PRO A 162 -20.70 -11.66 -7.56
CA PRO A 162 -19.69 -12.70 -7.42
C PRO A 162 -19.66 -13.36 -6.04
N ASN A 163 -19.96 -12.60 -4.99
CA ASN A 163 -19.97 -13.08 -3.61
C ASN A 163 -21.10 -12.41 -2.80
N PRO A 164 -22.32 -12.98 -2.81
CA PRO A 164 -23.48 -12.42 -2.12
C PRO A 164 -23.28 -12.34 -0.60
N ARG A 165 -22.54 -13.30 -0.04
CA ARG A 165 -22.28 -13.38 1.40
C ARG A 165 -21.39 -12.24 1.87
N TRP A 166 -20.34 -11.92 1.12
CA TRP A 166 -19.50 -10.76 1.42
C TRP A 166 -20.30 -9.44 1.31
N VAL A 167 -21.15 -9.31 0.28
CA VAL A 167 -22.04 -8.14 0.15
C VAL A 167 -23.00 -8.06 1.33
N ALA A 168 -23.55 -9.18 1.80
CA ALA A 168 -24.39 -9.23 2.99
C ALA A 168 -23.66 -8.69 4.22
N LEU A 169 -22.42 -9.13 4.46
CA LEU A 169 -21.60 -8.64 5.57
C LEU A 169 -21.41 -7.12 5.51
N ARG A 170 -21.18 -6.57 4.31
CA ARG A 170 -21.01 -5.12 4.10
C ARG A 170 -22.28 -4.31 4.32
N LEU A 171 -23.42 -4.83 3.86
CA LEU A 171 -24.72 -4.21 4.11
C LEU A 171 -25.08 -4.23 5.61
N LEU A 172 -24.76 -5.31 6.33
CA LEU A 172 -24.91 -5.35 7.79
C LEU A 172 -24.00 -4.32 8.45
N ASN A 173 -22.79 -4.12 7.91
CA ASN A 173 -21.83 -3.10 8.37
C ASN A 173 -22.18 -1.65 8.00
N ALA A 174 -23.27 -1.41 7.25
CA ALA A 174 -23.66 -0.09 6.80
C ALA A 174 -22.61 0.59 5.90
N ASP A 175 -21.94 -0.19 5.06
CA ASP A 175 -21.00 0.34 4.07
C ASP A 175 -21.76 1.19 3.04
N GLU A 176 -21.55 2.51 3.07
CA GLU A 176 -22.29 3.47 2.25
C GLU A 176 -22.12 3.21 0.75
N ALA A 177 -20.93 2.75 0.32
CA ALA A 177 -20.65 2.47 -1.08
C ALA A 177 -21.46 1.26 -1.56
N VAL A 178 -21.51 0.19 -0.75
CA VAL A 178 -22.29 -1.01 -1.06
C VAL A 178 -23.80 -0.73 -0.98
N GLU A 179 -24.27 0.02 0.02
CA GLU A 179 -25.67 0.44 0.10
C GLU A 179 -26.09 1.28 -1.12
N GLY A 180 -25.23 2.22 -1.53
CA GLY A 180 -25.41 3.03 -2.72
C GLY A 180 -25.52 2.19 -3.99
N ALA A 181 -24.62 1.22 -4.17
CA ALA A 181 -24.60 0.32 -5.32
C ALA A 181 -25.82 -0.61 -5.38
N VAL A 182 -26.32 -1.10 -4.24
CA VAL A 182 -27.59 -1.84 -4.17
C VAL A 182 -28.77 -0.96 -4.58
N LEU A 183 -28.79 0.29 -4.13
CA LEU A 183 -29.87 1.23 -4.42
C LEU A 183 -29.89 1.66 -5.89
N SER A 184 -28.73 1.98 -6.47
CA SER A 184 -28.61 2.31 -7.89
C SER A 184 -28.94 1.09 -8.77
N GLY A 185 -28.76 -0.12 -8.25
CA GLY A 185 -28.87 -1.37 -9.00
C GLY A 185 -27.60 -1.70 -9.78
N GLU A 186 -26.52 -0.96 -9.51
CA GLU A 186 -25.22 -1.05 -10.16
C GLU A 186 -24.23 -1.86 -9.33
N LEU A 187 -24.72 -2.72 -8.42
CA LEU A 187 -23.88 -3.58 -7.59
C LEU A 187 -22.85 -4.35 -8.42
N GLY A 188 -23.12 -4.69 -9.69
CA GLY A 188 -22.16 -5.32 -10.61
C GLY A 188 -21.25 -4.38 -11.42
N GLN A 189 -21.35 -3.06 -11.27
CA GLN A 189 -20.67 -2.05 -12.12
C GLN A 189 -19.50 -1.31 -11.45
N LEU A 190 -19.08 -1.68 -10.23
CA LEU A 190 -17.97 -0.99 -9.57
C LEU A 190 -16.62 -1.20 -10.30
N SER A 191 -16.59 -2.07 -11.30
CA SER A 191 -15.58 -2.07 -12.37
C SER A 191 -16.20 -1.50 -13.65
N HIS A 192 -15.91 -0.24 -13.98
CA HIS A 192 -16.22 0.33 -15.29
C HIS A 192 -15.61 -0.53 -16.40
N ASP A 193 -16.43 -1.39 -16.99
CA ASP A 193 -16.12 -2.04 -18.25
C ASP A 193 -16.53 -1.05 -19.36
N GLU A 194 -15.55 -0.52 -20.10
CA GLU A 194 -15.77 0.37 -21.27
C GLU A 194 -16.54 -0.33 -22.41
N SER A 195 -16.97 -1.57 -22.19
CA SER A 195 -17.59 -2.47 -23.17
C SER A 195 -19.06 -2.16 -23.50
N GLY A 196 -19.70 -1.17 -22.86
CA GLY A 196 -21.03 -0.68 -23.27
C GLY A 196 -22.16 -1.72 -23.26
N ALA A 197 -21.99 -2.84 -22.54
CA ALA A 197 -23.01 -3.86 -22.40
C ALA A 197 -24.19 -3.33 -21.57
N VAL A 198 -25.40 -3.45 -22.09
CA VAL A 198 -26.65 -3.07 -21.40
C VAL A 198 -26.82 -4.01 -20.21
N VAL A 199 -26.55 -3.51 -19.01
CA VAL A 199 -26.72 -4.27 -17.77
C VAL A 199 -28.19 -4.22 -17.36
N GLU A 200 -28.75 -5.38 -17.04
CA GLU A 200 -30.12 -5.51 -16.54
C GLU A 200 -30.18 -4.93 -15.11
N ILE A 201 -30.74 -3.73 -14.98
CA ILE A 201 -30.89 -3.07 -13.67
C ILE A 201 -31.90 -3.87 -12.84
N ALA A 202 -31.49 -4.28 -11.65
CA ALA A 202 -32.35 -5.02 -10.73
C ALA A 202 -33.69 -4.27 -10.49
N PRO A 203 -34.84 -4.98 -10.46
CA PRO A 203 -36.13 -4.36 -10.18
C PRO A 203 -36.12 -3.57 -8.87
N VAL A 204 -36.81 -2.43 -8.83
CA VAL A 204 -36.87 -1.57 -7.63
C VAL A 204 -37.37 -2.35 -6.41
N GLU A 205 -38.33 -3.24 -6.60
CA GLU A 205 -38.91 -4.09 -5.54
C GLU A 205 -37.89 -5.09 -4.96
N ALA A 206 -36.99 -5.63 -5.79
CA ALA A 206 -35.93 -6.54 -5.36
C ALA A 206 -34.89 -5.79 -4.51
N ARG A 207 -34.46 -4.61 -4.98
CA ARG A 207 -33.54 -3.72 -4.25
C ARG A 207 -34.11 -3.27 -2.90
N GLN A 208 -35.39 -2.92 -2.86
CA GLN A 208 -36.08 -2.55 -1.62
C GLN A 208 -36.19 -3.73 -0.65
N ARG A 209 -36.39 -4.96 -1.15
CA ARG A 209 -36.35 -6.17 -0.31
C ARG A 209 -34.99 -6.35 0.34
N VAL A 210 -33.90 -6.32 -0.44
CA VAL A 210 -32.53 -6.44 0.09
C VAL A 210 -32.29 -5.41 1.20
N ARG A 211 -32.58 -4.13 0.93
CA ARG A 211 -32.39 -3.06 1.92
C ARG A 211 -33.23 -3.27 3.18
N LYS A 212 -34.50 -3.62 3.04
CA LYS A 212 -35.40 -3.82 4.18
C LYS A 212 -34.95 -5.00 5.04
N THR A 213 -34.54 -6.10 4.43
CA THR A 213 -34.00 -7.28 5.13
C THR A 213 -32.69 -6.94 5.83
N ALA A 214 -31.74 -6.30 5.13
CA ALA A 214 -30.46 -5.90 5.71
C ALA A 214 -30.64 -4.96 6.92
N MET A 215 -31.52 -3.96 6.79
CA MET A 215 -31.89 -3.08 7.89
C MET A 215 -32.45 -3.90 9.06
N SER A 216 -33.50 -4.70 8.83
CA SER A 216 -34.13 -5.51 9.88
C SER A 216 -33.13 -6.40 10.64
N LEU A 217 -32.26 -7.09 9.92
CA LEU A 217 -31.26 -7.98 10.50
C LEU A 217 -30.21 -7.22 11.30
N ARG A 218 -29.75 -6.07 10.79
CA ARG A 218 -28.80 -5.20 11.49
C ARG A 218 -29.31 -4.73 12.85
N TRP A 219 -30.61 -4.41 12.97
CA TRP A 219 -31.21 -4.05 14.27
C TRP A 219 -31.24 -5.21 15.28
N GLY A 220 -31.13 -6.46 14.82
CA GLY A 220 -31.03 -7.64 15.67
C GLY A 220 -29.61 -7.97 16.12
N LEU A 221 -28.59 -7.34 15.53
CA LEU A 221 -27.19 -7.58 15.89
C LEU A 221 -26.75 -6.74 17.10
N PRO A 222 -25.80 -7.24 17.92
CA PRO A 222 -25.17 -6.46 18.99
C PRO A 222 -24.56 -5.16 18.45
N SER A 223 -24.56 -4.08 19.23
CA SER A 223 -24.03 -2.79 18.79
C SER A 223 -22.53 -2.79 18.48
N ASP A 224 -21.79 -3.75 19.04
CA ASP A 224 -20.33 -3.93 18.91
C ASP A 224 -19.95 -5.02 17.89
N PHE A 225 -20.90 -5.57 17.12
CA PHE A 225 -20.61 -6.69 16.23
C PHE A 225 -19.51 -6.37 15.21
N GLN A 226 -19.41 -5.12 14.75
CA GLN A 226 -18.36 -4.67 13.81
C GLN A 226 -16.96 -4.79 14.42
N ASP A 227 -16.82 -4.39 15.68
CA ASP A 227 -15.57 -4.47 16.43
C ASP A 227 -15.19 -5.93 16.67
N VAL A 228 -16.19 -6.78 16.96
CA VAL A 228 -15.98 -8.22 17.12
C VAL A 228 -15.50 -8.86 15.81
N VAL A 229 -16.16 -8.59 14.68
CA VAL A 229 -15.76 -9.14 13.38
C VAL A 229 -14.35 -8.71 13.01
N THR A 230 -14.05 -7.41 13.17
CA THR A 230 -12.72 -6.87 12.87
C THR A 230 -11.66 -7.46 13.80
N GLY A 231 -11.92 -7.49 15.11
CA GLY A 231 -11.01 -8.05 16.10
C GLY A 231 -10.68 -9.52 15.85
N ARG A 232 -11.68 -10.33 15.47
CA ARG A 232 -11.50 -11.75 15.13
C ARG A 232 -10.57 -11.96 13.95
N ALA A 233 -10.65 -11.14 12.91
CA ALA A 233 -9.74 -11.23 11.77
C ALA A 233 -8.28 -10.99 12.21
N TYR A 234 -8.03 -9.99 13.06
CA TYR A 234 -6.70 -9.73 13.62
C TYR A 234 -6.21 -10.86 14.52
N GLU A 235 -7.05 -11.38 15.42
CA GLU A 235 -6.71 -12.51 16.30
C GLU A 235 -6.31 -13.74 15.49
N VAL A 236 -7.01 -14.03 14.40
CA VAL A 236 -6.72 -15.19 13.55
C VAL A 236 -5.42 -14.98 12.77
N ALA A 237 -5.18 -13.79 12.24
CA ALA A 237 -3.91 -13.43 11.61
C ALA A 237 -2.73 -13.60 12.58
N GLU A 238 -2.89 -13.16 13.84
CA GLU A 238 -1.90 -13.34 14.90
C GLU A 238 -1.65 -14.82 15.20
N GLN A 239 -2.71 -15.62 15.36
CA GLN A 239 -2.60 -17.06 15.63
C GLN A 239 -1.92 -17.82 14.49
N ILE A 240 -2.23 -17.49 13.22
CA ILE A 240 -1.57 -18.10 12.06
C ILE A 240 -0.10 -17.67 12.04
N ALA A 241 0.19 -16.38 12.19
CA ALA A 241 1.56 -15.88 12.22
C ALA A 241 2.39 -16.53 13.33
N ALA A 242 1.84 -16.66 14.55
CA ALA A 242 2.52 -17.28 15.68
C ALA A 242 2.83 -18.77 15.44
N ARG A 243 1.94 -19.49 14.75
CA ARG A 243 2.15 -20.90 14.40
C ARG A 243 3.19 -21.08 13.29
N VAL A 244 3.27 -20.15 12.35
CA VAL A 244 4.12 -20.26 11.16
C VAL A 244 5.51 -19.65 11.36
N GLN A 245 5.63 -18.61 12.19
CA GLN A 245 6.90 -17.94 12.46
C GLN A 245 7.76 -18.76 13.42
N VAL A 246 8.96 -19.10 12.97
CA VAL A 246 10.02 -19.63 13.81
C VAL A 246 10.83 -18.44 14.33
N ARG A 247 10.60 -18.08 15.59
CA ARG A 247 11.33 -17.00 16.30
C ARG A 247 12.54 -17.57 17.05
N GLY A 248 13.56 -16.73 17.25
CA GLY A 248 14.76 -17.10 18.03
C GLY A 248 15.93 -17.65 17.21
N LEU A 249 15.88 -17.50 15.88
CA LEU A 249 17.05 -17.74 15.04
C LEU A 249 18.12 -16.69 15.35
N LYS A 250 19.40 -17.08 15.34
CA LYS A 250 20.51 -16.12 15.47
C LYS A 250 20.37 -15.10 14.33
N LYS A 251 20.18 -13.81 14.67
CA LYS A 251 20.17 -12.71 13.70
C LYS A 251 21.37 -12.82 12.77
N VAL A 252 21.13 -13.00 11.48
CA VAL A 252 22.17 -13.03 10.45
C VAL A 252 22.46 -11.59 10.03
N GLY A 253 22.97 -10.78 10.96
CA GLY A 253 23.52 -9.46 10.63
C GLY A 253 25.01 -9.59 10.34
N PHE A 254 25.55 -8.81 9.40
CA PHE A 254 26.99 -8.60 9.34
C PHE A 254 27.46 -8.12 10.73
N ALA A 255 28.59 -8.63 11.22
CA ALA A 255 29.07 -8.32 12.56
C ALA A 255 29.36 -6.82 12.77
N PHE A 256 29.41 -6.05 11.69
CA PHE A 256 29.69 -4.62 11.66
C PHE A 256 28.45 -3.78 12.02
N ASP A 257 27.32 -3.97 11.33
CA ASP A 257 26.09 -3.20 11.57
C ASP A 257 25.59 -3.36 13.01
N ARG A 258 25.65 -4.58 13.54
CA ARG A 258 25.31 -4.85 14.96
C ARG A 258 26.20 -4.12 15.95
N LYS A 259 27.49 -3.95 15.64
CA LYS A 259 28.42 -3.21 16.52
C LYS A 259 28.15 -1.71 16.45
N MET A 260 27.85 -1.21 15.25
CA MET A 260 27.54 0.20 15.03
C MET A 260 26.23 0.59 15.72
N ASP A 261 25.17 -0.19 15.55
CA ASP A 261 23.90 -0.01 16.27
C ASP A 261 24.09 -0.05 17.79
N GLN A 262 24.88 -0.99 18.29
CA GLN A 262 25.15 -1.10 19.73
C GLN A 262 25.90 0.12 20.27
N TRP A 263 26.76 0.75 19.47
CA TRP A 263 27.48 1.97 19.86
C TRP A 263 26.54 3.19 19.81
N LEU A 264 25.79 3.33 18.72
CA LEU A 264 24.83 4.41 18.48
C LEU A 264 23.69 4.42 19.51
N THR A 265 23.18 3.25 19.89
CA THR A 265 22.08 3.10 20.86
C THR A 265 22.53 3.06 22.32
N SER A 266 23.84 3.13 22.59
CA SER A 266 24.34 3.06 23.96
C SER A 266 24.03 4.34 24.75
N ARG A 267 23.69 4.19 26.03
CA ARG A 267 23.33 5.31 26.92
C ARG A 267 24.48 6.32 27.13
N ILE A 268 25.73 5.90 26.93
CA ILE A 268 26.94 6.70 27.23
C ILE A 268 27.63 7.15 25.94
N PHE A 269 27.79 6.28 24.93
CA PHE A 269 28.45 6.63 23.68
C PHE A 269 27.48 7.14 22.61
N GLY A 270 26.18 6.86 22.74
CA GLY A 270 25.17 7.32 21.80
C GLY A 270 25.09 8.85 21.71
N PHE A 271 25.00 9.55 22.85
CA PHE A 271 24.91 11.02 22.85
C PHE A 271 26.17 11.72 22.28
N PRO A 272 27.40 11.38 22.70
CA PRO A 272 28.60 11.98 22.11
C PRO A 272 28.76 11.68 20.62
N LEU A 273 28.45 10.44 20.21
CA LEU A 273 28.57 10.02 18.81
C LEU A 273 27.54 10.71 17.92
N MET A 274 26.30 10.84 18.39
CA MET A 274 25.25 11.59 17.69
C MET A 274 25.62 13.06 17.55
N LEU A 275 26.11 13.70 18.63
CA LEU A 275 26.58 15.08 18.57
C LEU A 275 27.74 15.25 17.58
N PHE A 276 28.66 14.28 17.54
CA PHE A 276 29.77 14.27 16.60
C PHE A 276 29.29 14.14 15.15
N ILE A 277 28.37 13.22 14.86
CA ILE A 277 27.79 13.04 13.51
C ILE A 277 27.06 14.31 13.09
N LEU A 278 26.24 14.88 13.97
CA LEU A 278 25.53 16.13 13.71
C LEU A 278 26.51 17.29 13.44
N ALA A 279 27.57 17.41 14.25
CA ALA A 279 28.61 18.42 14.05
C ALA A 279 29.35 18.21 12.73
N ALA A 280 29.64 16.96 12.35
CA ALA A 280 30.28 16.63 11.08
C ALA A 280 29.39 17.00 9.89
N VAL A 281 28.09 16.72 9.94
CA VAL A 281 27.15 17.13 8.89
C VAL A 281 27.05 18.64 8.78
N PHE A 282 26.95 19.36 9.90
CA PHE A 282 26.97 20.83 9.88
C PHE A 282 28.28 21.37 9.31
N TRP A 283 29.43 20.80 9.69
CA TRP A 283 30.73 21.19 9.18
C TRP A 283 30.81 21.00 7.66
N ILE A 284 30.45 19.82 7.17
CA ILE A 284 30.43 19.51 5.72
C ILE A 284 29.47 20.43 4.98
N THR A 285 28.31 20.74 5.57
CA THR A 285 27.32 21.62 4.95
C THR A 285 27.86 23.04 4.82
N ILE A 286 28.45 23.60 5.88
CA ILE A 286 28.97 24.98 5.88
C ILE A 286 30.18 25.09 4.95
N GLU A 287 31.18 24.21 5.12
CA GLU A 287 32.41 24.28 4.34
C GLU A 287 32.18 23.90 2.88
N GLY A 288 31.36 22.87 2.65
CA GLY A 288 30.98 22.40 1.32
C GLY A 288 30.13 23.42 0.56
N ALA A 289 29.32 24.23 1.26
CA ALA A 289 28.52 25.27 0.64
C ALA A 289 29.32 26.52 0.23
N ASN A 290 30.46 26.80 0.85
CA ASN A 290 31.26 28.00 0.56
C ASN A 290 31.66 28.08 -0.92
N ILE A 291 32.06 26.95 -1.51
CA ILE A 291 32.49 26.86 -2.92
C ILE A 291 31.32 27.20 -3.88
N PRO A 292 30.21 26.44 -3.90
CA PRO A 292 29.07 26.74 -4.77
C PRO A 292 28.43 28.10 -4.48
N SER A 293 28.40 28.54 -3.22
CA SER A 293 27.90 29.86 -2.84
C SER A 293 28.75 30.97 -3.46
N SER A 294 30.07 30.86 -3.42
CA SER A 294 30.96 31.83 -4.07
C SER A 294 30.77 31.89 -5.59
N ILE A 295 30.57 30.74 -6.23
CA ILE A 295 30.32 30.66 -7.68
C ILE A 295 28.99 31.35 -8.02
N LEU A 296 27.93 31.05 -7.28
CA LEU A 296 26.61 31.69 -7.45
C LEU A 296 26.67 33.19 -7.19
N ALA A 297 27.40 33.64 -6.17
CA ALA A 297 27.61 35.05 -5.89
C ALA A 297 28.32 35.75 -7.04
N THR A 298 29.41 35.18 -7.57
CA THR A 298 30.10 35.77 -8.72
C THR A 298 29.24 35.78 -9.99
N VAL A 299 28.45 34.74 -10.23
CA VAL A 299 27.60 34.66 -11.42
C VAL A 299 26.39 35.61 -11.30
N LEU A 300 25.66 35.57 -10.20
CA LEU A 300 24.40 36.31 -10.04
C LEU A 300 24.63 37.75 -9.58
N ILE A 301 25.54 37.97 -8.64
CA ILE A 301 25.77 39.28 -8.02
C ILE A 301 26.84 40.03 -8.82
N ASP A 302 28.07 39.53 -8.91
CA ASP A 302 29.16 40.30 -9.53
C ASP A 302 28.95 40.50 -11.04
N ASN A 303 28.65 39.42 -11.77
CA ASN A 303 28.48 39.46 -13.22
C ASN A 303 27.03 39.74 -13.64
N GLY A 304 26.07 39.07 -13.00
CA GLY A 304 24.65 39.15 -13.37
C GLY A 304 24.05 40.53 -13.14
N HIS A 305 24.26 41.10 -11.94
CA HIS A 305 23.78 42.45 -11.63
C HIS A 305 24.41 43.50 -12.56
N GLY A 306 25.73 43.41 -12.79
CA GLY A 306 26.45 44.31 -13.69
C GLY A 306 25.94 44.26 -15.12
N ALA A 307 25.68 43.06 -15.65
CA ALA A 307 25.10 42.87 -16.98
C ALA A 307 23.68 43.42 -17.09
N LEU A 308 22.84 43.19 -16.08
CA LEU A 308 21.48 43.73 -16.00
C LEU A 308 21.46 45.26 -15.94
N LYS A 309 22.37 45.87 -15.16
CA LYS A 309 22.55 47.33 -15.10
C LYS A 309 22.99 47.92 -16.43
N ALA A 310 23.94 47.28 -17.13
CA ALA A 310 24.39 47.71 -18.44
C ALA A 310 23.26 47.64 -19.49
N LEU A 311 22.43 46.59 -19.42
CA LEU A 311 21.27 46.41 -20.29
C LEU A 311 20.15 47.42 -19.98
N ALA A 312 19.88 47.69 -18.70
CA ALA A 312 18.93 48.71 -18.26
C ALA A 312 19.33 50.11 -18.73
N ALA A 313 20.63 50.44 -18.65
CA ALA A 313 21.18 51.68 -19.18
C ALA A 313 21.05 51.78 -20.70
N GLY A 314 21.29 50.67 -21.43
CA GLY A 314 21.13 50.61 -22.89
C GLY A 314 19.68 50.75 -23.37
N LEU A 315 18.71 50.34 -22.55
CA LEU A 315 17.28 50.45 -22.83
C LEU A 315 16.65 51.76 -22.32
N GLY A 316 17.40 52.61 -21.61
CA GLY A 316 16.91 53.87 -21.08
C GLY A 316 15.87 53.72 -19.97
N ILE A 317 16.00 52.69 -19.13
CA ILE A 317 15.07 52.43 -18.02
C ILE A 317 15.11 53.60 -17.01
N PRO A 318 13.95 54.10 -16.52
CA PRO A 318 13.92 55.15 -15.50
C PRO A 318 14.64 54.74 -14.21
N LEU A 319 15.40 55.66 -13.61
CA LEU A 319 16.21 55.42 -12.41
C LEU A 319 15.44 54.82 -11.23
N TRP A 320 14.17 55.21 -11.03
CA TRP A 320 13.35 54.67 -9.94
C TRP A 320 12.99 53.19 -10.15
N LEU A 321 12.82 52.77 -11.41
CA LEU A 321 12.45 51.40 -11.76
C LEU A 321 13.67 50.48 -11.75
N ASP A 322 14.80 50.99 -12.24
CA ASP A 322 16.12 50.36 -12.14
C ASP A 322 16.50 50.07 -10.68
N GLY A 323 16.43 51.08 -9.81
CA GLY A 323 16.73 50.92 -8.39
C GLY A 323 15.79 49.96 -7.66
N LEU A 324 14.48 49.98 -7.98
CA LEU A 324 13.52 49.06 -7.36
C LEU A 324 13.77 47.61 -7.79
N LEU A 325 13.93 47.36 -9.09
CA LEU A 325 13.99 46.00 -9.63
C LEU A 325 15.38 45.39 -9.55
N LEU A 326 16.44 46.13 -9.90
CA LEU A 326 17.79 45.59 -9.98
C LEU A 326 18.54 45.68 -8.65
N ASP A 327 18.50 46.84 -7.97
CA ASP A 327 19.18 47.02 -6.68
C ASP A 327 18.37 46.46 -5.51
N GLY A 328 17.04 46.52 -5.61
CA GLY A 328 16.13 45.96 -4.62
C GLY A 328 15.87 44.48 -4.84
N VAL A 329 14.93 44.16 -5.74
CA VAL A 329 14.36 42.81 -5.88
C VAL A 329 15.41 41.79 -6.33
N TYR A 330 16.13 42.07 -7.41
CA TYR A 330 17.10 41.15 -7.98
C TYR A 330 18.27 40.90 -7.03
N LEU A 331 18.92 41.95 -6.52
CA LEU A 331 20.09 41.79 -5.67
C LEU A 331 19.72 41.09 -4.34
N ALA A 332 18.58 41.43 -3.73
CA ALA A 332 18.10 40.71 -2.54
C ALA A 332 17.86 39.22 -2.82
N THR A 333 17.22 38.89 -3.95
CA THR A 333 16.93 37.50 -4.32
C THR A 333 18.21 36.74 -4.67
N ALA A 334 19.13 37.37 -5.43
CA ALA A 334 20.42 36.81 -5.78
C ALA A 334 21.28 36.50 -4.55
N TRP A 335 21.26 37.38 -3.54
CA TRP A 335 21.94 37.13 -2.26
C TRP A 335 21.33 35.95 -1.50
N VAL A 336 20.00 35.90 -1.38
CA VAL A 336 19.31 34.78 -0.72
C VAL A 336 19.62 33.46 -1.43
N VAL A 337 19.53 33.43 -2.76
CA VAL A 337 19.83 32.23 -3.55
C VAL A 337 21.30 31.83 -3.42
N ALA A 338 22.24 32.77 -3.55
CA ALA A 338 23.67 32.46 -3.49
C ALA A 338 24.09 31.95 -2.10
N VAL A 339 23.51 32.48 -1.02
CA VAL A 339 23.93 32.13 0.35
C VAL A 339 23.14 30.95 0.93
N MET A 340 21.83 30.85 0.70
CA MET A 340 20.97 29.88 1.40
C MET A 340 20.75 28.59 0.62
N LEU A 341 20.73 28.63 -0.72
CA LEU A 341 20.46 27.45 -1.53
C LEU A 341 21.55 26.37 -1.42
N PRO A 342 22.86 26.70 -1.49
CA PRO A 342 23.90 25.68 -1.46
C PRO A 342 23.99 24.87 -0.14
N PRO A 343 23.90 25.49 1.05
CA PRO A 343 23.81 24.73 2.29
C PRO A 343 22.62 23.77 2.31
N MET A 344 21.43 24.21 1.89
CA MET A 344 20.23 23.36 1.87
C MET A 344 20.38 22.17 0.91
N ALA A 345 20.95 22.41 -0.28
CA ALA A 345 21.16 21.38 -1.29
C ALA A 345 22.13 20.27 -0.82
N ILE A 346 23.04 20.58 0.10
CA ILE A 346 23.98 19.62 0.71
C ILE A 346 23.36 18.98 1.96
N PHE A 347 22.68 19.77 2.80
CA PHE A 347 22.11 19.33 4.05
C PHE A 347 21.02 18.27 3.86
N PHE A 348 20.05 18.50 2.96
CA PHE A 348 18.91 17.58 2.81
C PHE A 348 19.33 16.15 2.41
N PRO A 349 20.17 15.94 1.38
CA PRO A 349 20.64 14.60 1.05
C PRO A 349 21.44 13.93 2.18
N LEU A 350 22.29 14.68 2.87
CA LEU A 350 23.05 14.16 4.02
C LEU A 350 22.14 13.80 5.18
N PHE A 351 21.10 14.57 5.42
CA PHE A 351 20.12 14.31 6.47
C PHE A 351 19.28 13.07 6.15
N THR A 352 18.80 12.92 4.91
CA THR A 352 18.09 11.71 4.48
C THR A 352 18.97 10.46 4.62
N LEU A 353 20.25 10.54 4.25
CA LEU A 353 21.21 9.44 4.43
C LEU A 353 21.52 9.10 5.91
N LEU A 354 21.20 10.00 6.84
CA LEU A 354 21.31 9.74 8.28
C LEU A 354 20.01 9.23 8.89
N GLU A 355 18.88 9.51 8.25
CA GLU A 355 17.56 9.04 8.66
C GLU A 355 17.33 7.58 8.24
N ASP A 356 17.85 7.21 7.07
CA ASP A 356 17.95 5.84 6.56
C ASP A 356 19.11 5.06 7.20
#